data_AF-C1F9Z4-F1
#
_entry.id   AF-C1F9Z4-F1
#
_cell.length_a   1.000
_cell.length_b   1.000
_cell.length_c   1.000
_cell.angle_alpha   90.00
_cell.angle_beta   90.00
_cell.angle_gamma   90.00
#
_symmetry.space_group_name_H-M   'P 1'
#
loop_
_entity.id
_entity.type
_entity.pdbx_description
1 polymer ?
#
loop_
_entity_poly.entity_id
_entity_poly.type
_entity_poly.pdbx_seq_one_letter_code
_entity_poly.pdbx_strand_id
1 'polypeptide(L)'
;MKGSFFAVAQEIGALVEAKNRAYGSSFAKSGDFLRLLYPAGLRPDQYDDALLQVRIFDKQMRIATDRDAFGESPYRDMAGYGILGATMRATKGANSSDHSAGAAMSETGVQQAREREVSQVLQRRVPRGRPARTKTKRNAGDVSELRSKSSASTRTPGKTKGA
;
A
#
# COMPACT_ATOMS: atom_id res chain seq x y z
N MET A 1 -27.02 -4.03 29.21
CA MET A 1 -28.22 -4.37 28.41
C MET A 1 -27.84 -4.36 26.94
N LYS A 2 -28.40 -5.24 26.10
CA LYS A 2 -28.36 -5.07 24.64
C LYS A 2 -29.71 -4.50 24.21
N GLY A 3 -29.72 -3.35 23.53
CA GLY A 3 -30.94 -2.80 22.93
C GLY A 3 -31.45 -3.69 21.81
N SER A 4 -32.75 -3.65 21.51
CA SER A 4 -33.30 -4.34 20.34
C SER A 4 -32.84 -3.66 19.05
N PHE A 5 -32.75 -4.40 17.95
CA PHE A 5 -32.44 -3.82 16.64
C PHE A 5 -33.43 -2.70 16.25
N PHE A 6 -34.69 -2.81 16.69
CA PHE A 6 -35.71 -1.79 16.47
C PHE A 6 -35.45 -0.48 17.27
N ALA A 7 -34.96 -0.57 18.50
CA ALA A 7 -34.56 0.61 19.28
C ALA A 7 -33.40 1.34 18.58
N VAL A 8 -32.35 0.59 18.21
CA VAL A 8 -31.19 1.14 17.48
C VAL A 8 -31.61 1.76 16.13
N ALA A 9 -32.53 1.14 15.40
CA ALA A 9 -33.05 1.69 14.15
C ALA A 9 -33.81 3.02 14.34
N GLN A 10 -34.61 3.15 15.40
CA GLN A 10 -35.29 4.41 15.73
C GLN A 10 -34.30 5.52 16.12
N GLU A 11 -33.30 5.22 16.95
CA GLU A 11 -32.25 6.17 17.34
C GLU A 11 -31.47 6.68 16.11
N ILE A 12 -31.07 5.78 15.22
CA ILE A 12 -30.40 6.13 13.96
C ILE A 12 -31.32 6.98 13.06
N GLY A 13 -32.59 6.59 12.91
CA GLY A 13 -33.57 7.32 12.11
C GLY A 13 -33.74 8.76 12.59
N ALA A 14 -33.98 8.96 13.90
CA ALA A 14 -34.12 10.27 14.50
C ALA A 14 -32.86 11.14 14.32
N LEU A 15 -31.67 10.56 14.48
CA LEU A 15 -30.39 11.26 14.29
C LEU A 15 -30.16 11.67 12.83
N VAL A 16 -30.50 10.81 11.87
CA VAL A 16 -30.39 11.10 10.43
C VAL A 16 -31.37 12.19 10.03
N GLU A 17 -32.61 12.15 10.53
CA GLU A 17 -33.61 13.18 10.25
C GLU A 17 -33.19 14.54 10.82
N ALA A 18 -32.70 14.58 12.07
CA ALA A 18 -32.18 15.80 12.69
C ALA A 18 -31.01 16.42 11.88
N LYS A 19 -30.09 15.58 11.39
CA LYS A 19 -28.96 16.03 10.54
C LYS A 19 -29.42 16.55 9.18
N ASN A 20 -30.32 15.82 8.50
CA ASN A 20 -30.85 16.22 7.19
C ASN A 20 -31.70 17.51 7.30
N ARG A 21 -32.31 17.77 8.46
CA ARG A 21 -32.99 19.04 8.77
C ARG A 21 -31.99 20.18 8.97
N ALA A 22 -30.90 19.94 9.71
CA ALA A 22 -29.88 20.95 10.02
C ALA A 22 -29.01 21.36 8.80
N TYR A 23 -28.74 20.45 7.87
CA TYR A 23 -27.81 20.68 6.74
C TYR A 23 -28.50 20.70 5.37
N GLY A 24 -29.81 20.48 5.34
CA GLY A 24 -30.53 20.06 4.14
C GLY A 24 -29.98 18.72 3.60
N SER A 25 -30.34 18.39 2.36
CA SER A 25 -29.80 17.20 1.68
C SER A 25 -28.38 17.44 1.13
N SER A 26 -27.43 17.72 2.05
CA SER A 26 -25.99 17.82 1.78
C SER A 26 -25.48 16.59 1.01
N PHE A 27 -25.96 15.40 1.37
CA PHE A 27 -25.63 14.15 0.69
C PHE A 27 -26.03 14.13 -0.79
N ALA A 28 -27.28 14.51 -1.13
CA ALA A 28 -27.73 14.54 -2.52
C ALA A 28 -26.96 15.58 -3.34
N LYS A 29 -26.75 16.78 -2.77
CA LYS A 29 -26.01 17.88 -3.42
C LYS A 29 -24.52 17.59 -3.61
N SER A 30 -23.91 16.79 -2.73
CA SER A 30 -22.50 16.42 -2.82
C SER A 30 -22.17 15.64 -4.10
N GLY A 31 -23.13 14.87 -4.63
CA GLY A 31 -22.97 14.17 -5.91
C GLY A 31 -22.82 15.13 -7.10
N ASP A 32 -23.66 16.16 -7.16
CA ASP A 32 -23.59 17.17 -8.24
C ASP A 32 -22.37 18.08 -8.09
N PHE A 33 -22.01 18.43 -6.86
CA PHE A 33 -20.76 19.14 -6.56
C PHE A 33 -19.53 18.36 -7.04
N LEU A 34 -19.46 17.04 -6.79
CA LEU A 34 -18.38 16.20 -7.31
C LEU A 34 -18.39 16.10 -8.84
N ARG A 35 -19.55 16.01 -9.50
CA ARG A 35 -19.64 16.02 -10.97
C ARG A 35 -19.14 17.33 -11.59
N LEU A 36 -19.37 18.46 -10.93
CA LEU A 36 -18.86 19.77 -11.34
C LEU A 36 -17.32 19.84 -11.26
N LEU A 37 -16.73 19.31 -10.18
CA LEU A 37 -15.28 19.34 -9.97
C LEU A 37 -14.51 18.26 -10.76
N TYR A 38 -15.12 17.09 -10.95
CA TYR A 38 -14.50 15.90 -11.55
C TYR A 38 -15.38 15.34 -12.68
N PRO A 39 -15.60 16.09 -13.78
CA PRO A 39 -16.52 15.68 -14.86
C PRO A 39 -16.07 14.41 -15.61
N ALA A 40 -14.77 14.08 -15.57
CA ALA A 40 -14.21 12.84 -16.10
C ALA A 40 -14.02 11.73 -15.04
N GLY A 41 -14.57 11.93 -13.83
CA GLY A 41 -14.35 11.05 -12.68
C GLY A 41 -13.07 11.34 -11.90
N LEU A 42 -12.87 10.59 -10.81
CA LEU A 42 -11.70 10.70 -9.92
C LEU A 42 -10.62 9.71 -10.32
N ARG A 43 -9.37 10.18 -10.38
CA ARG A 43 -8.19 9.30 -10.42
C ARG A 43 -7.77 8.84 -9.01
N PRO A 44 -7.06 7.71 -8.88
CA PRO A 44 -6.54 7.23 -7.59
C PRO A 44 -5.72 8.25 -6.79
N ASP A 45 -4.97 9.13 -7.46
CA ASP A 45 -4.13 10.15 -6.80
C ASP A 45 -4.91 11.33 -6.21
N GLN A 46 -6.22 11.44 -6.48
CA GLN A 46 -7.06 12.59 -6.14
C GLN A 46 -8.03 12.34 -4.98
N TYR A 47 -8.16 11.11 -4.47
CA TYR A 47 -9.17 10.77 -3.46
C TYR A 47 -9.03 11.57 -2.15
N ASP A 48 -7.80 11.85 -1.72
CA ASP A 48 -7.53 12.65 -0.51
C ASP A 48 -8.08 14.08 -0.64
N ASP A 49 -7.84 14.73 -1.78
CA ASP A 49 -8.31 16.08 -2.05
C ASP A 49 -9.83 16.11 -2.23
N ALA A 50 -10.38 15.12 -2.93
CA ALA A 50 -11.82 14.98 -3.12
C ALA A 50 -12.55 14.80 -1.78
N LEU A 51 -11.97 14.03 -0.85
CA LEU A 51 -12.47 13.89 0.52
C LEU A 51 -12.48 15.24 1.23
N LEU A 52 -11.37 15.99 1.24
CA LEU A 52 -11.31 17.31 1.87
C LEU A 52 -12.34 18.28 1.26
N GLN A 53 -12.48 18.31 -0.07
CA GLN A 53 -13.45 19.16 -0.78
C GLN A 53 -14.90 18.83 -0.39
N VAL A 54 -15.28 17.55 -0.34
CA VAL A 54 -16.63 17.13 0.10
C VAL A 54 -16.87 17.49 1.56
N ARG A 55 -15.87 17.31 2.44
CA ARG A 55 -15.99 17.67 3.85
C ARG A 55 -16.12 19.18 4.07
N ILE A 56 -15.44 20.00 3.28
CA ILE A 56 -15.58 21.46 3.29
C ILE A 56 -16.97 21.88 2.74
N PHE A 57 -17.44 21.25 1.65
CA PHE A 57 -18.76 21.51 1.10
C PHE A 57 -19.90 21.18 2.08
N ASP A 58 -19.82 20.07 2.81
CA ASP A 58 -20.78 19.71 3.86
C ASP A 58 -20.87 20.80 4.96
N LYS A 59 -19.73 21.39 5.35
CA LYS A 59 -19.69 22.50 6.32
C LYS A 59 -20.26 23.80 5.75
N GLN A 60 -20.06 24.08 4.45
CA GLN A 60 -20.72 25.21 3.78
C GLN A 60 -22.24 25.04 3.72
N MET A 61 -22.73 23.83 3.40
CA MET A 61 -24.15 23.49 3.43
C MET A 61 -24.77 23.69 4.82
N ARG A 62 -24.06 23.28 5.88
CA ARG A 62 -24.43 23.56 7.27
C ARG A 62 -24.49 25.06 7.57
N ILE A 63 -23.45 25.83 7.24
CA ILE A 63 -23.40 27.29 7.46
C ILE A 63 -24.58 28.01 6.79
N ALA A 64 -24.99 27.57 5.60
CA ALA A 64 -26.10 28.13 4.85
C ALA A 64 -27.51 27.70 5.35
N THR A 65 -27.59 26.76 6.31
CA THR A 65 -28.87 26.18 6.78
C THR A 65 -29.03 26.38 8.29
N ASP A 66 -28.22 25.69 9.10
CA ASP A 66 -28.11 25.89 10.54
C ASP A 66 -26.64 25.78 10.95
N ARG A 67 -25.99 26.96 11.05
CA ARG A 67 -24.57 27.08 11.42
C ARG A 67 -24.27 26.46 12.78
N ASP A 68 -25.18 26.59 13.75
CA ASP A 68 -24.89 26.33 15.17
C ASP A 68 -25.42 24.97 15.67
N ALA A 69 -26.14 24.25 14.81
CA ALA A 69 -26.55 22.86 15.02
C ALA A 69 -25.45 21.98 15.65
N PHE A 70 -25.78 21.26 16.72
CA PHE A 70 -24.86 20.35 17.44
C PHE A 70 -23.63 21.01 18.12
N GLY A 71 -23.54 22.34 18.20
CA GLY A 71 -22.60 23.07 19.07
C GLY A 71 -21.13 23.10 18.64
N GLU A 72 -20.74 22.33 17.62
CA GLU A 72 -19.42 22.42 16.97
C GLU A 72 -19.32 23.70 16.09
N SER A 73 -18.11 24.17 15.75
CA SER A 73 -17.95 25.32 14.85
C SER A 73 -17.57 24.86 13.42
N PRO A 74 -18.44 25.05 12.40
CA PRO A 74 -18.13 24.61 11.04
C PRO A 74 -16.95 25.36 10.42
N TYR A 75 -16.64 26.58 10.89
CA TYR A 75 -15.43 27.31 10.49
C TYR A 75 -14.16 26.69 11.05
N ARG A 76 -14.17 26.16 12.28
CA ARG A 76 -13.02 25.43 12.86
C ARG A 76 -12.78 24.13 12.10
N ASP A 77 -13.84 23.43 11.70
CA ASP A 77 -13.73 22.23 10.87
C ASP A 77 -13.05 22.52 9.53
N MET A 78 -13.51 23.56 8.80
CA MET A 78 -12.91 23.96 7.52
C MET A 78 -11.44 24.39 7.67
N ALA A 79 -11.10 25.12 8.74
CA ALA A 79 -9.72 25.48 9.03
C ALA A 79 -8.84 24.23 9.30
N GLY A 80 -9.36 23.25 10.05
CA GLY A 80 -8.71 21.96 10.28
C GLY A 80 -8.48 21.18 8.99
N TYR A 81 -9.47 21.13 8.09
CA TYR A 81 -9.32 20.49 6.78
C TYR A 81 -8.32 21.21 5.86
N GLY A 82 -8.26 22.55 5.91
CA GLY A 82 -7.25 23.33 5.20
C GLY A 82 -5.82 23.05 5.68
N ILE A 83 -5.61 23.01 7.00
CA ILE A 83 -4.33 22.63 7.62
C ILE A 83 -3.94 21.20 7.22
N LEU A 84 -4.87 20.25 7.33
CA LEU A 84 -4.63 18.85 6.97
C LEU A 84 -4.19 18.71 5.51
N GLY A 85 -4.89 19.36 4.57
CA GLY A 85 -4.50 19.37 3.15
C GLY A 85 -3.11 19.97 2.92
N ALA A 86 -2.78 21.08 3.58
CA ALA A 86 -1.46 21.69 3.49
C ALA A 86 -0.34 20.76 4.01
N THR A 87 -0.56 20.11 5.16
CA THR A 87 0.39 19.13 5.72
C THR A 87 0.58 17.91 4.80
N MET A 88 -0.51 17.37 4.25
CA MET A 88 -0.44 16.24 3.30
C MET A 88 0.34 16.58 2.03
N ARG A 89 0.26 17.83 1.54
CA ARG A 89 1.06 18.29 0.40
C ARG A 89 2.54 18.49 0.75
N ALA A 90 2.84 19.09 1.90
CA ALA A 90 4.21 19.29 2.34
C ALA A 90 4.96 17.95 2.53
N THR A 91 4.33 16.96 3.16
CA THR A 91 4.94 15.64 3.39
C THR A 91 5.07 14.81 2.12
N LYS A 92 4.07 14.84 1.22
CA LYS A 92 4.14 14.18 -0.10
C LYS A 92 5.22 14.79 -0.98
N GLY A 93 5.41 16.12 -0.91
CA GLY A 93 6.51 16.84 -1.53
C GLY A 93 7.87 16.34 -1.03
N ALA A 94 8.11 16.37 0.28
CA ALA A 94 9.35 15.91 0.91
C ALA A 94 9.72 14.46 0.55
N ASN A 95 8.74 13.54 0.59
CA ASN A 95 8.98 12.14 0.23
C ASN A 95 9.24 11.94 -1.28
N SER A 96 8.71 12.83 -2.14
CA SER A 96 8.96 12.79 -3.59
C SER A 96 10.33 13.34 -4.00
N SER A 97 10.88 14.33 -3.26
CA SER A 97 12.23 14.84 -3.51
C SER A 97 13.31 13.76 -3.30
N ASP A 98 13.15 12.87 -2.31
CA ASP A 98 14.09 11.76 -2.08
C ASP A 98 14.00 10.64 -3.14
N HIS A 99 12.89 10.52 -3.87
CA HIS A 99 12.72 9.49 -4.90
C HIS A 99 13.16 9.94 -6.31
N SER A 100 13.34 11.25 -6.52
CA SER A 100 13.82 11.79 -7.81
C SER A 100 15.26 11.39 -8.17
N ALA A 101 16.08 11.01 -7.18
CA ALA A 101 17.41 10.43 -7.39
C ALA A 101 17.38 8.95 -7.82
N GLY A 102 16.28 8.23 -7.59
CA GLY A 102 16.18 6.77 -7.84
C GLY A 102 15.60 6.40 -9.21
N ALA A 103 14.82 7.27 -9.84
CA ALA A 103 14.07 6.95 -11.06
C ALA A 103 14.92 6.93 -12.36
N ALA A 104 16.08 7.58 -12.36
CA ALA A 104 16.95 7.69 -13.55
C ALA A 104 17.82 6.44 -13.82
N MET A 105 17.71 5.38 -13.01
CA MET A 105 18.51 4.16 -13.13
C MET A 105 17.67 2.88 -13.21
N SER A 106 16.89 2.69 -14.28
CA SER A 106 16.18 1.42 -14.50
C SER A 106 16.11 0.89 -15.93
N GLU A 107 16.18 1.73 -16.99
CA GLU A 107 16.14 1.22 -18.38
C GLU A 107 17.52 0.81 -18.89
N THR A 108 18.53 1.69 -18.78
CA THR A 108 19.89 1.45 -19.30
C THR A 108 20.57 0.25 -18.65
N GLY A 109 20.35 0.03 -17.35
CA GLY A 109 20.94 -1.07 -16.60
C GLY A 109 20.38 -2.44 -16.98
N VAL A 110 19.06 -2.53 -17.24
CA VAL A 110 18.40 -3.78 -17.65
C VAL A 110 18.79 -4.15 -19.08
N GLN A 111 18.93 -3.16 -19.98
CA GLN A 111 19.39 -3.38 -21.35
C GLN A 111 20.85 -3.87 -21.38
N GLN A 112 21.75 -3.20 -20.64
CA GLN A 112 23.16 -3.62 -20.55
C GLN A 112 23.35 -4.98 -19.87
N ALA A 113 22.50 -5.35 -18.90
CA ALA A 113 22.54 -6.68 -18.30
C ALA A 113 22.19 -7.77 -19.32
N ARG A 114 21.14 -7.57 -20.12
CA ARG A 114 20.71 -8.50 -21.19
C ARG A 114 21.77 -8.66 -22.28
N GLU A 115 22.40 -7.57 -22.72
CA GLU A 115 23.46 -7.62 -23.74
C GLU A 115 24.71 -8.38 -23.27
N ARG A 116 25.07 -8.25 -21.98
CA ARG A 116 26.18 -9.01 -21.37
C ARG A 116 25.86 -10.49 -21.25
N GLU A 117 24.63 -10.84 -20.89
CA GLU A 117 24.18 -12.24 -20.76
C GLU A 117 24.14 -12.94 -22.14
N VAL A 118 23.58 -12.29 -23.16
CA VAL A 118 23.58 -12.80 -24.55
C VAL A 118 25.01 -12.97 -25.09
N SER A 119 25.91 -12.03 -24.81
CA SER A 119 27.33 -12.12 -25.20
C SER A 119 28.05 -13.31 -24.53
N GLN A 120 27.80 -13.56 -23.24
CA GLN A 120 28.38 -14.72 -22.55
C GLN A 120 27.85 -16.06 -23.06
N VAL A 121 26.58 -16.14 -23.47
CA VAL A 121 26.00 -17.36 -24.04
C VAL A 121 26.59 -17.66 -25.43
N LEU A 122 26.80 -16.64 -26.26
CA LEU A 122 27.42 -16.79 -27.59
C LEU A 122 28.88 -17.27 -27.52
N GLN A 123 29.66 -16.77 -26.55
CA GLN A 123 31.06 -17.18 -26.37
C GLN A 123 31.25 -18.62 -25.88
N ARG A 124 30.19 -19.29 -25.39
CA ARG A 124 30.25 -20.69 -24.89
C ARG A 124 30.12 -21.76 -25.97
N ARG A 125 29.96 -21.43 -27.25
CA ARG A 125 29.75 -22.38 -28.37
C ARG A 125 30.93 -22.49 -29.35
N VAL A 126 32.16 -22.64 -28.85
CA VAL A 126 33.30 -23.09 -29.68
C VAL A 126 33.98 -24.30 -29.01
N PRO A 127 33.74 -25.54 -29.48
CA PRO A 127 34.44 -26.71 -28.96
C PRO A 127 35.90 -26.70 -29.43
N ARG A 128 36.84 -26.49 -28.50
CA ARG A 128 38.28 -26.62 -28.79
C ARG A 128 38.62 -28.09 -29.05
N GLY A 129 39.37 -28.33 -30.13
CA GLY A 129 39.82 -29.65 -30.55
C GLY A 129 40.62 -30.38 -29.45
N ARG A 130 40.44 -31.70 -29.39
CA ARG A 130 41.00 -32.59 -28.37
C ARG A 130 42.44 -33.01 -28.75
N PRO A 131 43.49 -32.66 -27.98
CA PRO A 131 44.81 -33.23 -28.21
C PRO A 131 44.88 -34.69 -27.74
N ALA A 132 45.79 -35.45 -28.33
CA ALA A 132 45.87 -36.90 -28.18
C ALA A 132 46.36 -37.35 -26.79
N ARG A 133 45.92 -38.56 -26.41
CA ARG A 133 46.16 -39.21 -25.11
C ARG A 133 47.40 -40.12 -25.17
N THR A 134 48.46 -39.78 -24.44
CA THR A 134 49.59 -40.68 -24.15
C THR A 134 49.51 -41.25 -22.72
N LYS A 135 50.07 -42.45 -22.52
CA LYS A 135 49.90 -43.29 -21.30
C LYS A 135 51.04 -43.16 -20.29
N THR A 136 50.81 -43.81 -19.14
CA THR A 136 51.76 -44.25 -18.05
C THR A 136 52.30 -43.14 -17.14
N LYS A 137 52.60 -43.38 -15.86
CA LYS A 137 52.57 -44.63 -15.04
C LYS A 137 51.44 -44.63 -13.98
N ARG A 138 51.49 -45.56 -13.00
CA ARG A 138 50.78 -45.57 -11.71
C ARG A 138 51.83 -45.52 -10.58
N ASN A 139 51.48 -44.96 -9.43
CA ASN A 139 51.89 -45.34 -8.06
C ASN A 139 50.77 -44.76 -7.17
N ALA A 140 50.02 -45.49 -6.33
CA ALA A 140 50.34 -46.51 -5.33
C ALA A 140 50.86 -45.90 -4.02
N GLY A 141 50.01 -45.98 -2.98
CA GLY A 141 50.23 -45.51 -1.60
C GLY A 141 49.28 -44.37 -1.20
N ASP A 142 48.73 -44.32 0.02
CA ASP A 142 48.58 -45.37 1.04
C ASP A 142 47.55 -44.94 2.13
N VAL A 143 47.16 -45.83 3.05
CA VAL A 143 46.54 -45.62 4.40
C VAL A 143 45.49 -44.48 4.52
N SER A 144 44.17 -44.69 4.54
CA SER A 144 43.32 -45.19 5.66
C SER A 144 43.36 -44.33 6.95
N GLU A 145 42.25 -44.35 7.73
CA GLU A 145 41.94 -43.55 8.96
C GLU A 145 40.97 -42.36 8.73
N LEU A 146 40.02 -42.00 9.62
CA LEU A 146 39.52 -42.58 10.88
C LEU A 146 38.07 -42.09 11.15
N ARG A 147 37.30 -42.91 11.92
CA ARG A 147 36.30 -42.57 12.98
C ARG A 147 35.95 -41.07 13.26
N SER A 148 34.77 -40.68 13.76
CA SER A 148 33.54 -41.36 14.25
C SER A 148 32.54 -40.34 14.85
N LYS A 149 31.32 -40.78 15.26
CA LYS A 149 30.40 -40.16 16.27
C LYS A 149 29.71 -38.84 15.85
N SER A 150 28.55 -38.42 16.38
CA SER A 150 27.51 -39.03 17.25
C SER A 150 26.28 -38.09 17.35
N SER A 151 25.10 -38.63 17.73
CA SER A 151 23.93 -37.93 18.37
C SER A 151 23.20 -36.84 17.53
N ALA A 152 21.94 -36.47 17.78
CA ALA A 152 20.98 -36.78 18.86
C ALA A 152 19.55 -36.96 18.26
N SER A 153 18.73 -37.90 18.74
CA SER A 153 17.71 -37.77 19.80
C SER A 153 16.35 -37.15 19.40
N THR A 154 15.32 -37.93 19.74
CA THR A 154 13.84 -37.77 19.69
C THR A 154 13.29 -36.48 20.36
N ARG A 155 12.01 -36.07 20.27
CA ARG A 155 10.73 -36.77 19.97
C ARG A 155 9.60 -35.79 19.54
N THR A 156 8.45 -36.35 19.15
CA THR A 156 7.21 -35.76 18.60
C THR A 156 6.24 -35.06 19.60
N PRO A 157 5.23 -34.29 19.10
CA PRO A 157 4.23 -33.56 19.91
C PRO A 157 2.83 -34.22 20.03
N GLY A 158 2.03 -33.74 20.99
CA GLY A 158 0.55 -33.85 21.07
C GLY A 158 0.02 -32.64 21.89
N LYS A 159 -1.06 -31.91 21.56
CA LYS A 159 -2.49 -32.31 21.34
C LYS A 159 -2.97 -33.20 22.50
N THR A 160 -3.91 -32.78 23.37
CA THR A 160 -5.30 -32.37 23.05
C THR A 160 -6.01 -31.57 24.17
N LYS A 161 -6.87 -30.63 23.74
CA LYS A 161 -8.28 -30.38 24.14
C LYS A 161 -8.81 -30.84 25.52
N GLY A 162 -9.64 -29.98 26.15
CA GLY A 162 -10.86 -30.44 26.84
C GLY A 162 -11.28 -29.68 28.10
N ALA A 163 -11.98 -28.55 27.95
CA ALA A 163 -13.10 -28.08 28.79
C ALA A 163 -13.68 -26.82 28.13
#